data_AF-A0A1F3DRZ0-F1
#
_entry.id   AF-A0A1F3DRZ0-F1
#
_cell.length_a   1.000
_cell.length_b   1.000
_cell.length_c   1.000
_cell.angle_alpha   90.00
_cell.angle_beta   90.00
_cell.angle_gamma   90.00
#
_symmetry.space_group_name_H-M   'P 1'
#
loop_
_entity.id
_entity.type
_entity.pdbx_description
1 polymer ?
#
loop_
_entity_poly.entity_id
_entity_poly.type
_entity_poly.pdbx_seq_one_letter_code
_entity_poly.pdbx_strand_id
1 'polypeptide(L)'
;MKTKKLKGIILAIAIIISSTLSIKAQDFEKGMLKNIPNLTEEQTKKIESLKTPHLKQMLPIKNQLGEKKAQLNTLSTAEKADMVAINKKIDEIGDLKTQMMKNREAHKQEIRKILTEEQRLIFDMHNDKKEDKRPMANGKGMNRGPQGKGMIRPEPPVQPAPPVIEKE
;
A
#
# COMPACT_ATOMS: atom_id res chain seq x y z
N MET A 1 54.20 28.19 39.53
CA MET A 1 53.84 26.79 39.22
C MET A 1 52.32 26.69 39.16
N LYS A 2 51.77 25.96 38.17
CA LYS A 2 50.34 25.58 37.98
C LYS A 2 49.49 26.76 37.44
N THR A 3 48.89 26.71 36.26
CA THR A 3 47.91 25.72 35.78
C THR A 3 47.88 25.62 34.24
N LYS A 4 48.24 24.47 33.68
CA LYS A 4 47.98 24.12 32.26
C LYS A 4 47.66 22.63 32.14
N LYS A 5 46.52 22.19 32.68
CA LYS A 5 45.95 20.85 32.40
C LYS A 5 44.43 20.88 32.58
N LEU A 6 43.70 21.48 31.64
CA LEU A 6 42.23 21.33 31.60
C LEU A 6 41.58 21.55 30.22
N LYS A 7 42.31 21.36 29.11
CA LYS A 7 41.74 21.43 27.75
C LYS A 7 41.82 20.09 26.98
N GLY A 8 42.22 19.01 27.63
CA GLY A 8 42.37 17.68 27.02
C GLY A 8 41.23 16.69 27.30
N ILE A 9 40.19 17.07 28.06
CA ILE A 9 39.12 16.14 28.48
C ILE A 9 37.82 16.35 27.69
N ILE A 10 37.65 17.47 26.99
CA ILE A 10 36.42 17.74 26.21
C ILE A 10 36.43 17.01 24.85
N LEU A 11 37.58 16.55 24.34
CA LEU A 11 37.66 15.80 23.08
C LEU A 11 37.38 14.29 23.23
N ALA A 12 37.38 13.75 24.45
CA ALA A 12 37.17 12.31 24.69
C ALA A 12 35.69 11.94 24.97
N ILE A 13 34.81 12.93 25.21
CA ILE A 13 33.38 12.69 25.49
C ILE A 13 32.54 12.63 24.20
N ALA A 14 33.06 13.15 23.08
CA ALA A 14 32.39 13.07 21.78
C ALA A 14 32.48 11.69 21.09
N ILE A 15 33.28 10.75 21.63
CA ILE A 15 33.47 9.40 21.04
C ILE A 15 32.70 8.30 21.81
N ILE A 16 32.09 8.62 22.96
CA ILE A 16 31.35 7.66 23.81
C ILE A 16 29.82 7.84 23.68
N ILE A 17 29.33 8.28 22.52
CA ILE A 17 27.90 8.18 22.14
C ILE A 17 27.75 7.36 20.85
N SER A 18 28.64 6.39 20.62
CA SER A 18 28.54 5.44 19.49
C SER A 18 27.97 4.07 19.89
N SER A 19 27.61 3.84 21.15
CA SER A 19 27.37 2.48 21.64
C SER A 19 26.15 2.30 22.53
N THR A 20 25.04 2.94 22.21
CA THR A 20 23.73 2.41 22.62
C THR A 20 22.69 2.73 21.56
N LEU A 21 22.50 1.79 20.64
CA LEU A 21 21.19 1.36 20.16
C LEU A 21 21.42 0.18 19.21
N SER A 22 21.78 -0.96 19.81
CA SER A 22 21.31 -2.25 19.30
C SER A 22 19.79 -2.25 19.42
N ILE A 23 19.11 -1.54 18.51
CA ILE A 23 17.68 -1.73 18.27
C ILE A 23 17.58 -3.15 17.73
N LYS A 24 16.95 -4.01 18.52
CA LYS A 24 16.40 -5.30 18.08
C LYS A 24 15.47 -5.07 16.89
N ALA A 25 16.06 -4.98 15.70
CA ALA A 25 15.38 -5.11 14.41
C ALA A 25 15.62 -6.53 13.88
N GLN A 26 15.54 -7.53 14.75
CA GLN A 26 15.43 -8.92 14.34
C GLN A 26 13.94 -9.26 14.38
N ASP A 27 13.43 -9.86 13.30
CA ASP A 27 12.06 -10.38 13.11
C ASP A 27 11.03 -9.49 12.37
N PHE A 28 11.45 -8.52 11.54
CA PHE A 28 10.58 -7.96 10.48
C PHE A 28 11.10 -8.27 9.06
N GLU A 29 12.12 -9.10 8.92
CA GLU A 29 12.56 -9.65 7.65
C GLU A 29 11.65 -10.82 7.28
N LYS A 30 10.85 -10.72 6.21
CA LYS A 30 10.43 -11.86 5.36
C LYS A 30 9.30 -11.44 4.43
N GLY A 31 9.59 -10.57 3.46
CA GLY A 31 8.62 -10.21 2.42
C GLY A 31 9.25 -10.09 1.04
N MET A 32 10.23 -9.18 0.91
CA MET A 32 10.89 -8.89 -0.38
C MET A 32 12.17 -9.69 -0.64
N LEU A 33 12.98 -9.95 0.39
CA LEU A 33 14.28 -10.62 0.25
C LEU A 33 14.18 -12.11 -0.12
N LYS A 34 13.02 -12.75 0.06
CA LYS A 34 12.84 -14.20 -0.08
C LYS A 34 13.06 -14.74 -1.50
N ASN A 35 13.06 -13.89 -2.51
CA ASN A 35 12.97 -14.31 -3.91
C ASN A 35 14.23 -13.99 -4.74
N ILE A 36 15.30 -13.48 -4.12
CA ILE A 36 16.56 -13.17 -4.81
C ILE A 36 17.61 -14.22 -4.39
N PRO A 37 18.14 -15.04 -5.31
CA PRO A 37 19.11 -16.06 -4.96
C PRO A 37 20.47 -15.46 -4.64
N ASN A 38 21.21 -16.14 -3.76
CA ASN A 38 22.63 -15.89 -3.48
C ASN A 38 22.96 -14.43 -3.12
N LEU A 39 22.10 -13.75 -2.35
CA LEU A 39 22.42 -12.44 -1.81
C LEU A 39 23.62 -12.54 -0.86
N THR A 40 24.63 -11.71 -1.07
CA THR A 40 25.74 -11.59 -0.12
C THR A 40 25.27 -10.88 1.15
N GLU A 41 26.02 -11.03 2.25
CA GLU A 41 25.74 -10.30 3.49
C GLU A 41 25.76 -8.77 3.27
N GLU A 42 26.67 -8.28 2.44
CA GLU A 42 26.76 -6.86 2.11
C GLU A 42 25.54 -6.38 1.30
N GLN A 43 25.10 -7.16 0.31
CA GLN A 43 23.89 -6.84 -0.46
C GLN A 43 22.66 -6.82 0.46
N THR A 44 22.56 -7.80 1.36
CA THR A 44 21.45 -7.93 2.31
C THR A 44 21.36 -6.71 3.23
N LYS A 45 22.47 -6.33 3.87
CA LYS A 45 22.55 -5.14 4.72
C LYS A 45 22.19 -3.86 3.97
N LYS A 46 22.66 -3.71 2.72
CA LYS A 46 22.30 -2.56 1.87
C LYS A 46 20.80 -2.53 1.57
N ILE A 47 20.20 -3.65 1.18
CA ILE A 47 18.76 -3.71 0.89
C ILE A 47 17.92 -3.42 2.13
N GLU A 48 18.31 -3.96 3.30
CA GLU A 48 17.63 -3.70 4.57
C GLU A 48 17.66 -2.23 4.96
N SER A 49 18.79 -1.55 4.72
CA SER A 49 18.92 -0.11 4.99
C SER A 49 17.93 0.75 4.19
N LEU A 50 17.50 0.28 3.01
CA LEU A 50 16.53 0.99 2.15
C LEU A 50 15.08 0.86 2.65
N LYS A 51 14.78 -0.10 3.51
CA LYS A 51 13.41 -0.42 3.94
C LYS A 51 12.81 0.66 4.82
N THR A 52 13.53 1.09 5.86
CA THR A 52 13.04 2.09 6.82
C THR A 52 12.71 3.43 6.14
N PRO A 53 13.58 4.00 5.28
CA PRO A 53 13.24 5.21 4.51
C PRO A 53 11.98 5.03 3.65
N HIS A 54 11.87 3.91 2.93
CA HIS A 54 10.69 3.62 2.11
C HIS A 54 9.41 3.56 2.96
N LEU A 55 9.45 2.88 4.11
CA LEU A 55 8.31 2.82 5.03
C LEU A 55 7.92 4.19 5.59
N LYS A 56 8.90 5.03 5.95
CA LYS A 56 8.65 6.40 6.41
C LYS A 56 7.95 7.26 5.35
N GLN A 57 8.30 7.09 4.07
CA GLN A 57 7.63 7.78 2.97
C GLN A 57 6.23 7.20 2.68
N MET A 58 6.06 5.89 2.78
CA MET A 58 4.80 5.21 2.45
C MET A 58 3.71 5.36 3.51
N LEU A 59 4.08 5.41 4.80
CA LEU A 59 3.13 5.49 5.91
C LEU A 59 2.19 6.70 5.83
N PRO A 60 2.65 7.96 5.69
CA PRO A 60 1.76 9.11 5.61
C PRO A 60 0.82 9.05 4.40
N ILE A 61 1.31 8.58 3.25
CA ILE A 61 0.50 8.45 2.02
C ILE A 61 -0.63 7.44 2.23
N LYS A 62 -0.35 6.31 2.90
CA LYS A 62 -1.38 5.31 3.25
C LYS A 62 -2.42 5.88 4.21
N ASN A 63 -1.99 6.64 5.21
CA ASN A 63 -2.89 7.26 6.18
C ASN A 63 -3.83 8.26 5.50
N GLN A 64 -3.27 9.15 4.66
CA GLN A 64 -4.04 10.10 3.86
C GLN A 64 -5.01 9.39 2.92
N LEU A 65 -4.57 8.32 2.25
CA LEU A 65 -5.43 7.53 1.37
C LEU A 65 -6.62 6.92 2.13
N GLY A 66 -6.40 6.44 3.36
CA GLY A 66 -7.46 5.93 4.23
C GLY A 66 -8.46 7.01 4.60
N GLU A 67 -7.99 8.18 5.03
CA GLU A 67 -8.82 9.34 5.36
C GLU A 67 -9.67 9.79 4.16
N LYS A 68 -9.06 9.95 2.98
CA LYS A 68 -9.78 10.41 1.78
C LYS A 68 -10.81 9.39 1.30
N LYS A 69 -10.54 8.09 1.42
CA LYS A 69 -11.52 7.04 1.13
C LYS A 69 -12.72 7.08 2.08
N ALA A 70 -12.50 7.33 3.37
CA ALA A 70 -13.58 7.48 4.33
C ALA A 70 -14.45 8.70 4.00
N GLN A 71 -13.82 9.84 3.68
CA GLN A 71 -14.52 11.06 3.23
C GLN A 71 -15.34 10.81 1.96
N LEU A 72 -14.77 10.11 0.97
CA LEU A 72 -15.49 9.73 -0.24
C LEU A 72 -16.72 8.88 0.08
N ASN A 73 -16.58 7.89 0.97
CA ASN A 73 -17.69 7.04 1.38
C ASN A 73 -18.83 7.89 2.00
N THR A 74 -18.49 8.79 2.93
CA THR A 74 -19.47 9.72 3.53
C THR A 74 -20.17 10.59 2.48
N LEU A 75 -19.43 11.17 1.53
CA LEU A 75 -20.00 11.99 0.46
C LEU A 75 -20.93 11.18 -0.45
N SER A 76 -20.57 9.92 -0.74
CA SER A 76 -21.33 9.04 -1.64
C SER A 76 -22.62 8.50 -1.03
N THR A 77 -22.75 8.50 0.29
CA THR A 77 -23.95 8.02 1.01
C THR A 77 -24.83 9.16 1.53
N ALA A 78 -24.51 10.41 1.21
CA ALA A 78 -25.33 11.55 1.58
C ALA A 78 -26.67 11.51 0.83
N GLU A 79 -27.75 11.94 1.48
CA GLU A 79 -29.11 11.98 0.90
C GLU A 79 -29.14 12.79 -0.41
N LYS A 80 -28.40 13.91 -0.43
CA LYS A 80 -28.15 14.70 -1.65
C LYS A 80 -26.65 14.67 -1.97
N ALA A 81 -26.32 13.99 -3.06
CA ALA A 81 -24.94 13.86 -3.52
C ALA A 81 -24.39 15.19 -4.04
N ASP A 82 -23.23 15.60 -3.52
CA ASP A 82 -22.41 16.67 -4.09
C ASP A 82 -21.35 16.06 -5.02
N MET A 83 -21.66 16.04 -6.31
CA MET A 83 -20.78 15.45 -7.32
C MET A 83 -19.46 16.20 -7.48
N VAL A 84 -19.40 17.50 -7.17
CA VAL A 84 -18.15 18.28 -7.24
C VAL A 84 -17.21 17.85 -6.12
N ALA A 85 -17.74 17.71 -4.90
CA ALA A 85 -16.96 17.23 -3.76
C ALA A 85 -16.51 15.76 -3.94
N ILE A 86 -17.37 14.91 -4.51
CA ILE A 86 -17.05 13.51 -4.83
C ILE A 86 -15.89 13.44 -5.83
N ASN A 87 -15.99 14.13 -6.96
CA ASN A 87 -14.95 14.11 -8.00
C ASN A 87 -13.61 14.63 -7.46
N LYS A 88 -13.63 15.73 -6.71
CA LYS A 88 -12.43 16.25 -6.04
C LYS A 88 -11.78 15.19 -5.13
N LYS A 89 -12.57 14.43 -4.37
CA LYS A 89 -12.04 13.39 -3.48
C LYS A 89 -11.44 12.22 -4.26
N ILE A 90 -12.03 11.87 -5.41
CA ILE A 90 -11.50 10.85 -6.32
C ILE A 90 -10.15 11.29 -6.88
N ASP A 91 -10.00 12.54 -7.30
CA ASP A 91 -8.74 13.08 -7.82
C ASP A 91 -7.63 13.04 -6.75
N GLU A 92 -7.94 13.52 -5.53
CA GLU A 92 -7.01 13.44 -4.39
C GLU A 92 -6.56 12.00 -4.09
N ILE A 93 -7.48 11.03 -4.18
CA ILE A 93 -7.16 9.60 -4.05
C ILE A 93 -6.27 9.12 -5.20
N GLY A 94 -6.53 9.57 -6.43
CA GLY A 94 -5.73 9.26 -7.62
C GLY A 94 -4.28 9.74 -7.49
N ASP A 95 -4.10 10.97 -7.02
CA ASP A 95 -2.78 11.55 -6.77
C ASP A 95 -2.00 10.76 -5.72
N LEU A 96 -2.64 10.40 -4.60
CA LEU A 96 -2.00 9.60 -3.55
C LEU A 96 -1.59 8.21 -4.06
N LYS A 97 -2.43 7.55 -4.85
CA LYS A 97 -2.08 6.28 -5.49
C LYS A 97 -0.89 6.42 -6.44
N THR A 98 -0.86 7.50 -7.23
CA THR A 98 0.25 7.81 -8.13
C THR A 98 1.55 8.00 -7.35
N GLN A 99 1.52 8.74 -6.24
CA GLN A 99 2.67 8.92 -5.36
C GLN A 99 3.14 7.58 -4.73
N MET A 100 2.21 6.72 -4.29
CA MET A 100 2.56 5.38 -3.82
C MET A 100 3.26 4.55 -4.89
N MET A 101 2.76 4.59 -6.13
CA MET A 101 3.37 3.85 -7.25
C MET A 101 4.77 4.37 -7.54
N LYS A 102 4.95 5.70 -7.63
CA LYS A 102 6.28 6.31 -7.82
C LYS A 102 7.26 5.91 -6.71
N ASN A 103 6.84 5.93 -5.44
CA ASN A 103 7.70 5.52 -4.32
C ASN A 103 8.06 4.03 -4.33
N ARG A 104 7.13 3.16 -4.76
CA ARG A 104 7.40 1.73 -4.92
C ARG A 104 8.41 1.47 -6.03
N GLU A 105 8.23 2.10 -7.19
CA GLU A 105 9.15 1.96 -8.31
C GLU A 105 10.53 2.52 -7.98
N ALA A 106 10.60 3.70 -7.35
CA ALA A 106 11.88 4.24 -6.87
C ALA A 106 12.61 3.25 -5.95
N HIS A 107 11.90 2.70 -4.95
CA HIS A 107 12.48 1.69 -4.05
C HIS A 107 12.92 0.41 -4.79
N LYS A 108 12.12 -0.07 -5.75
CA LYS A 108 12.48 -1.21 -6.61
C LYS A 108 13.78 -0.93 -7.37
N GLN A 109 13.92 0.26 -7.98
CA GLN A 109 15.14 0.61 -8.72
C GLN A 109 16.36 0.74 -7.80
N GLU A 110 16.21 1.28 -6.58
CA GLU A 110 17.31 1.30 -5.60
C GLU A 110 17.78 -0.11 -5.21
N ILE A 111 16.86 -1.07 -5.08
CA ILE A 111 17.23 -2.47 -4.87
C ILE A 111 17.97 -3.03 -6.09
N ARG A 112 17.46 -2.80 -7.32
CA ARG A 112 18.10 -3.30 -8.56
C ARG A 112 19.56 -2.85 -8.69
N LYS A 113 19.90 -1.64 -8.25
CA LYS A 113 21.30 -1.13 -8.27
C LYS A 113 22.28 -1.94 -7.42
N ILE A 114 21.78 -2.70 -6.44
CA ILE A 114 22.61 -3.52 -5.53
C ILE A 114 22.84 -4.94 -6.10
N LEU A 115 22.02 -5.36 -7.05
CA LEU A 115 21.97 -6.73 -7.55
C LEU A 115 22.85 -6.94 -8.79
N THR A 116 23.38 -8.15 -8.94
CA THR A 116 24.02 -8.59 -10.19
C THR A 116 22.99 -8.70 -11.31
N GLU A 117 23.45 -8.78 -12.57
CA GLU A 117 22.54 -8.94 -13.73
C GLU A 117 21.63 -10.18 -13.59
N GLU A 118 22.20 -11.32 -13.20
CA GLU A 118 21.44 -12.56 -13.00
C GLU A 118 20.41 -12.41 -11.87
N GLN A 119 20.80 -11.80 -10.74
CA GLN A 119 19.89 -11.53 -9.64
C GLN A 119 18.77 -10.57 -10.04
N ARG A 120 19.06 -9.56 -10.88
CA ARG A 120 18.07 -8.60 -11.39
C ARG A 120 17.02 -9.30 -12.25
N LEU A 121 17.42 -10.17 -13.17
CA LEU A 121 16.50 -10.94 -14.00
C LEU A 121 15.50 -11.72 -13.14
N ILE A 122 16.01 -12.41 -12.11
CA ILE A 122 15.16 -13.20 -11.21
C ILE A 122 14.27 -12.30 -10.36
N PHE A 123 14.81 -11.19 -9.84
CA PHE A 123 14.04 -10.21 -9.08
C PHE A 123 12.89 -9.60 -9.89
N ASP A 124 13.14 -9.23 -11.15
CA ASP A 124 12.15 -8.63 -12.03
C ASP A 124 11.05 -9.65 -12.39
N MET A 125 11.42 -10.88 -12.77
CA MET A 125 10.46 -11.97 -13.05
C MET A 125 9.53 -12.30 -11.88
N HIS A 126 9.97 -12.09 -10.63
CA HIS A 126 9.14 -12.34 -9.45
C HIS A 126 8.24 -11.15 -9.08
N ASN A 127 8.60 -9.94 -9.47
CA ASN A 127 7.79 -8.75 -9.24
C ASN A 127 6.63 -8.66 -10.25
N ASP A 128 6.83 -9.15 -11.48
CA ASP A 128 5.80 -9.10 -12.53
C ASP A 128 4.69 -10.15 -12.32
N LYS A 129 5.01 -11.29 -11.69
CA LYS A 129 4.06 -12.40 -11.45
C LYS A 129 2.91 -12.11 -10.47
N LYS A 130 2.86 -10.92 -9.86
CA LYS A 130 1.74 -10.53 -8.98
C LYS A 130 0.61 -9.80 -9.69
N GLU A 131 0.81 -9.30 -10.91
CA GLU A 131 -0.26 -8.66 -11.68
C GLU A 131 -1.12 -9.68 -12.45
N ASP A 132 -0.51 -10.74 -12.98
CA ASP A 132 -1.21 -11.77 -13.78
C ASP A 132 -1.86 -12.90 -12.95
N LYS A 133 -1.70 -12.89 -11.63
CA LYS A 133 -2.26 -13.92 -10.73
C LYS A 133 -3.36 -13.39 -9.82
N ARG A 134 -4.22 -12.52 -10.33
CA ARG A 134 -5.64 -12.70 -9.97
C ARG A 134 -6.05 -13.96 -10.72
N PRO A 135 -6.29 -15.12 -10.07
CA PRO A 135 -7.08 -16.12 -10.75
C PRO A 135 -8.37 -15.41 -11.14
N MET A 136 -8.56 -15.20 -12.45
CA MET A 136 -9.90 -15.21 -13.01
C MET A 136 -10.57 -16.38 -12.31
N ALA A 137 -11.61 -16.08 -11.53
CA ALA A 137 -12.34 -17.05 -10.75
C ALA A 137 -13.01 -18.04 -11.72
N ASN A 138 -12.23 -18.97 -12.26
CA ASN A 138 -12.72 -20.17 -12.89
C ASN A 138 -13.14 -21.12 -11.77
N GLY A 139 -14.34 -20.84 -11.27
CA GLY A 139 -15.35 -21.85 -11.00
C GLY A 139 -14.89 -23.08 -10.22
N LYS A 140 -14.49 -22.93 -8.96
CA LYS A 140 -14.68 -23.98 -7.96
C LYS A 140 -14.45 -23.44 -6.55
N GLY A 141 -15.52 -23.24 -5.80
CA GLY A 141 -15.42 -22.99 -4.36
C GLY A 141 -16.34 -21.92 -3.81
N MET A 142 -17.66 -22.09 -3.93
CA MET A 142 -18.60 -21.57 -2.93
C MET A 142 -19.68 -22.62 -2.67
N ASN A 143 -19.36 -23.58 -1.81
CA ASN A 143 -20.32 -24.14 -0.88
C ASN A 143 -20.79 -22.99 0.02
N ARG A 144 -21.77 -22.22 -0.44
CA ARG A 144 -22.65 -21.45 0.45
C ARG A 144 -23.82 -22.39 0.77
N GLY A 145 -23.96 -22.74 2.04
CA GLY A 145 -25.08 -23.55 2.53
C GLY A 145 -26.44 -22.94 2.18
N PRO A 146 -27.54 -23.69 2.32
CA PRO A 146 -28.87 -23.23 1.92
C PRO A 146 -29.40 -22.20 2.93
N GLN A 147 -28.99 -20.95 2.76
CA GLN A 147 -29.62 -19.79 3.42
C GLN A 147 -30.01 -18.79 2.33
N GLY A 148 -31.32 -18.56 2.22
CA GLY A 148 -31.87 -17.51 1.38
C GLY A 148 -32.86 -18.01 0.34
N LYS A 149 -34.01 -18.51 0.81
CA LYS A 149 -35.24 -18.68 0.05
C LYS A 149 -35.48 -17.41 -0.78
N GLY A 150 -35.58 -17.54 -2.10
CA GLY A 150 -35.85 -16.43 -3.00
C GLY A 150 -37.06 -15.64 -2.54
N MET A 151 -36.86 -14.34 -2.26
CA MET A 151 -37.97 -13.41 -2.20
C MET A 151 -38.46 -13.24 -3.64
N ILE A 152 -39.55 -13.94 -3.96
CA ILE A 152 -40.42 -13.58 -5.08
C ILE A 152 -40.76 -12.11 -4.86
N ARG A 153 -40.29 -11.23 -5.75
CA ARG A 153 -40.83 -9.87 -5.82
C ARG A 153 -42.30 -10.04 -6.24
N PRO A 154 -43.30 -9.61 -5.45
CA PRO A 154 -44.66 -9.55 -5.97
C PRO A 154 -44.64 -8.62 -7.18
N GLU A 155 -45.23 -9.05 -8.29
CA GLU A 155 -45.45 -8.17 -9.44
C GLU A 155 -46.23 -6.94 -8.97
N PRO A 156 -45.88 -5.73 -9.45
CA PRO A 156 -46.68 -4.55 -9.16
C PRO A 156 -48.11 -4.77 -9.69
N PRO A 157 -49.15 -4.29 -8.99
CA PRO A 157 -50.52 -4.44 -9.47
C PRO A 157 -50.63 -3.83 -10.87
N VAL A 158 -51.14 -4.62 -11.81
CA VAL A 158 -51.49 -4.16 -13.15
C VAL A 158 -52.52 -3.06 -12.98
N GLN A 159 -52.14 -1.81 -13.25
CA GLN A 159 -53.09 -0.72 -13.30
C GLN A 159 -54.07 -1.02 -14.46
N PRO A 160 -55.39 -0.96 -14.26
CA PRO A 160 -56.33 -1.16 -15.34
C PRO A 160 -56.04 -0.12 -16.44
N ALA A 161 -56.00 -0.58 -17.68
CA ALA A 161 -55.81 0.29 -18.83
C ALA A 161 -56.85 1.44 -18.78
N PRO A 162 -56.44 2.69 -19.09
CA PRO A 162 -57.40 3.79 -19.16
C PRO A 162 -58.48 3.47 -20.21
N PRO A 163 -59.74 3.87 -19.97
CA PRO A 163 -60.81 3.62 -20.92
C PRO A 163 -60.45 4.23 -22.27
N VAL A 164 -60.56 3.40 -23.32
CA VAL A 164 -60.48 3.86 -24.70
C VAL A 164 -61.65 4.81 -24.89
N ILE A 165 -61.35 6.10 -25.05
CA ILE A 165 -62.33 7.08 -25.50
C ILE A 165 -62.59 6.73 -26.97
N GLU A 166 -63.64 5.97 -27.24
CA GLU A 166 -64.19 5.88 -28.59
C GLU A 166 -64.65 7.28 -28.98
N LYS A 167 -63.95 7.85 -29.96
CA LYS A 167 -64.40 9.06 -30.63
C LYS A 167 -65.45 8.65 -31.64
N GLU A 168 -66.65 9.16 -31.38
CA GLU A 168 -67.83 9.29 -32.27
C GLU A 168 -68.69 8.06 -32.51
#